data_AF-A0A369KYA1-F1
#
_entry.id   AF-A0A369KYA1-F1
#
_cell.length_a   1.000
_cell.length_b   1.000
_cell.length_c   1.000
_cell.angle_alpha   90.00
_cell.angle_beta   90.00
_cell.angle_gamma   90.00
#
_symmetry.space_group_name_H-M   'P 1'
#
loop_
_entity.id
_entity.type
_entity.pdbx_description
1 polymer ?
#
loop_
_entity_poly.entity_id
_entity_poly.type
_entity_poly.pdbx_seq_one_letter_code
_entity_poly.pdbx_strand_id
1 'polypeptide(L)' 'GFALFYIKGVCPPGITTVDIYKGVAPFVAIQLLGLALVFFFEPLATWLPAQVYSGN' A
#
# COMPACT_ATOMS: atom_id res chain seq x y z
N GLY A 1 -3.76 -0.05 -12.87
CA GLY A 1 -4.11 -0.05 -14.30
C GLY A 1 -3.82 1.30 -14.93
N PHE A 2 -4.70 2.28 -14.72
CA PHE A 2 -4.61 3.61 -15.36
C PHE A 2 -3.33 4.40 -15.07
N ALA A 3 -2.85 4.43 -13.81
CA ALA A 3 -1.61 5.13 -13.47
C ALA A 3 -0.37 4.59 -14.22
N LEU A 4 -0.35 3.29 -14.51
CA LEU A 4 0.74 2.66 -15.25
C LEU A 4 0.76 3.10 -16.72
N PHE A 5 -0.42 3.25 -17.34
CA PHE A 5 -0.55 3.78 -18.70
C PHE A 5 -0.21 5.27 -18.80
N TYR A 6 -0.54 6.06 -17.77
CA TYR A 6 -0.15 7.46 -17.69
C TYR A 6 1.38 7.62 -17.61
N ILE A 7 2.04 6.88 -16.72
CA ILE A 7 3.52 6.92 -16.59
C ILE A 7 4.19 6.39 -17.86
N LYS A 8 3.63 5.37 -18.51
CA LYS A 8 4.17 4.87 -19.79
C LYS A 8 4.14 5.92 -20.91
N GLY A 9 3.20 6.88 -20.86
CA GLY A 9 3.12 7.99 -21.82
C GLY A 9 4.19 9.08 -21.63
N VAL A 10 4.76 9.21 -20.43
CA VAL A 10 5.82 10.19 -20.10
C VAL A 10 7.19 9.53 -19.86
N CYS A 11 7.27 8.19 -19.89
CA CYS A 11 8.52 7.47 -19.67
C CYS A 11 9.45 7.52 -20.89
N PRO A 12 10.77 7.80 -20.70
CA PRO A 12 11.78 7.74 -21.76
C PRO A 12 11.84 6.36 -22.44
N PRO A 13 12.25 6.28 -23.73
CA PRO A 13 12.22 5.05 -24.55
C PRO A 13 13.14 3.88 -24.12
N GLY A 14 13.66 3.89 -22.89
CA GLY A 14 14.44 2.79 -22.30
C GLY A 14 13.84 2.19 -21.04
N ILE A 15 12.76 2.75 -20.49
CA ILE A 15 12.13 2.24 -19.27
C ILE A 15 11.13 1.14 -19.66
N THR A 16 11.38 -0.07 -19.22
CA THR A 16 10.48 -1.20 -19.48
C THR A 16 9.34 -1.23 -18.48
N THR A 17 8.22 -1.88 -18.84
CA THR A 17 7.10 -2.12 -17.91
C THR A 17 7.58 -2.77 -16.60
N VAL A 18 8.62 -3.61 -16.68
CA VAL A 18 9.20 -4.31 -15.52
C VAL A 18 9.83 -3.33 -14.52
N ASP A 19 10.44 -2.25 -14.97
CA ASP A 19 11.07 -1.25 -14.09
C ASP A 19 10.03 -0.49 -13.27
N ILE A 20 8.88 -0.19 -13.89
CA ILE A 20 7.74 0.45 -13.22
C ILE A 20 7.17 -0.50 -12.15
N TYR A 21 7.00 -1.79 -12.50
CA TYR A 21 6.53 -2.80 -11.53
C TYR A 21 7.50 -3.02 -10.38
N LYS A 22 8.81 -3.01 -10.65
CA LYS A 22 9.85 -3.09 -9.61
C LYS A 22 9.82 -1.90 -8.67
N GLY A 23 9.52 -0.69 -9.17
CA GLY A 23 9.39 0.51 -8.33
C GLY A 23 8.18 0.47 -7.40
N VAL A 24 7.04 -0.05 -7.86
CA VAL A 24 5.81 -0.13 -7.05
C VAL A 24 5.78 -1.35 -6.12
N ALA A 25 6.47 -2.43 -6.47
CA ALA A 25 6.55 -3.65 -5.66
C ALA A 25 6.91 -3.44 -4.18
N PRO A 26 7.95 -2.66 -3.79
CA PRO A 26 8.27 -2.45 -2.37
C PRO A 26 7.17 -1.70 -1.63
N PHE A 27 6.48 -0.76 -2.28
CA PHE A 27 5.35 -0.05 -1.67
C PHE A 27 4.18 -0.99 -1.39
N VAL A 28 3.82 -1.82 -2.37
CA VAL A 28 2.76 -2.82 -2.21
C VAL A 28 3.12 -3.85 -1.15
N ALA A 29 4.38 -4.27 -1.08
CA ALA A 29 4.85 -5.20 -0.05
C ALA A 29 4.67 -4.62 1.36
N ILE A 30 4.99 -3.34 1.57
CA ILE A 30 4.77 -2.66 2.86
C ILE A 30 3.27 -2.56 3.17
N GLN A 31 2.42 -2.26 2.19
CA GLN A 31 0.97 -2.22 2.39
C GLN A 31 0.41 -3.58 2.80
N LEU A 32 0.84 -4.66 2.13
CA LEU A 32 0.44 -6.02 2.47
C LEU A 32 0.94 -6.43 3.86
N LEU A 33 2.14 -6.01 4.24
CA LEU A 33 2.69 -6.24 5.57
C LEU A 33 1.86 -5.51 6.63
N GLY A 34 1.48 -4.25 6.40
CA GLY A 34 0.58 -3.50 7.27
C GLY A 34 -0.80 -4.16 7.41
N LEU A 35 -1.36 -4.64 6.29
CA LEU A 35 -2.63 -5.39 6.29
C LEU A 35 -2.51 -6.68 7.10
N ALA A 36 -1.43 -7.45 6.90
CA ALA A 36 -1.16 -8.66 7.64
C ALA A 36 -1.02 -8.37 9.14
N LEU A 37 -0.30 -7.32 9.52
CA LEU A 37 -0.17 -6.91 10.92
C LEU A 37 -1.53 -6.61 11.55
N VAL A 38 -2.40 -5.85 10.88
CA VAL A 38 -3.75 -5.56 11.38
C VAL A 38 -4.60 -6.83 11.45
N PHE A 39 -4.46 -7.74 10.49
CA PHE A 39 -5.22 -8.99 10.46
C PHE A 39 -4.83 -9.96 11.58
N PHE A 40 -3.53 -10.07 11.89
CA PHE A 40 -3.04 -10.96 12.96
C PHE A 40 -3.00 -10.30 14.34
N PHE A 41 -2.89 -8.98 14.40
CA PHE A 41 -2.92 -8.19 15.63
C PHE A 41 -4.13 -7.24 15.60
N GLU A 42 -5.32 -7.81 15.86
CA GLU A 42 -6.58 -7.08 16.01
C GLU A 42 -6.51 -5.88 16.98
N PRO A 43 -5.73 -5.91 18.08
CA PRO A 43 -5.59 -4.75 18.97
C PRO A 43 -5.05 -3.50 18.27
N LEU A 44 -4.27 -3.62 17.18
CA LEU A 44 -3.74 -2.47 16.44
C LEU A 44 -4.85 -1.65 15.77
N ALA A 45 -5.92 -2.29 15.32
CA ALA A 45 -7.06 -1.60 14.71
C ALA A 45 -8.15 -1.24 15.73
N THR A 46 -8.30 -2.01 16.79
CA THR A 46 -9.41 -1.86 17.75
C THR A 46 -9.08 -1.01 18.98
N TRP A 47 -7.79 -0.78 19.28
CA TRP A 47 -7.37 0.04 20.42
C TRP A 47 -7.86 1.49 20.36
N LEU A 48 -7.79 2.12 19.17
CA LEU A 48 -8.18 3.52 19.02
C LEU A 48 -9.71 3.72 19.15
N PRO A 49 -10.58 2.93 18.47
CA PRO A 49 -12.02 2.94 18.74
C PRO A 49 -12.35 2.64 20.20
N ALA A 50 -11.67 1.67 20.83
CA ALA A 50 -11.90 1.35 22.24
C ALA A 50 -11.62 2.57 23.14
N GLN A 51 -10.55 3.33 22.91
CA GLN A 51 -10.30 4.58 23.66
C GLN A 51 -11.31 5.69 23.35
N VAL A 52 -11.68 5.88 22.09
CA VAL A 52 -12.58 6.96 21.67
C VAL A 52 -14.03 6.71 22.10
N TYR A 53 -14.49 5.45 22.09
CA TYR A 53 -15.87 5.08 22.42
C TYR A 53 -16.06 4.58 23.86
N SER A 54 -15.00 4.33 24.64
CA SER A 54 -15.08 3.97 26.07
C SER A 54 -15.32 5.18 27.00
N GLY A 55 -15.55 6.38 26.45
CA GLY A 55 -15.75 7.63 27.19
C GLY A 55 -17.22 8.01 27.44
N ASN A 56 -18.12 7.04 27.68
CA ASN A 56 -19.49 7.27 28.17
C ASN A 56 -19.81 6.28 29.31
#